data_AF-A0A5D4KID1-F1
#
_entry.id   AF-A0A5D4KID1-F1
#
_cell.length_a   1.000
_cell.length_b   1.000
_cell.length_c   1.000
_cell.angle_alpha   90.00
_cell.angle_beta   90.00
_cell.angle_gamma   90.00
#
_symmetry.space_group_name_H-M   'P 1'
#
loop_
_entity.id
_entity.type
_entity.pdbx_description
1 polymer ?
#
loop_
_entity_poly.entity_id
_entity_poly.type
_entity_poly.pdbx_seq_one_letter_code
_entity_poly.pdbx_strand_id
1 'polypeptide(L)'
;MTEEFKFYFSVKKVVVIEDAHNTKEVLVHTKIKKGRNQVCLENVFPVRITDIGIFPVPKAIAEKVKDPLLRRTLPFELKRYIKPQKRFLEPGDYS
;
A
#
# COMPACT_ATOMS: atom_id res chain seq x y z
N MET A 1 -22.41 14.85 -4.90
CA MET A 1 -21.10 14.69 -5.56
C MET A 1 -20.25 13.82 -4.66
N THR A 2 -20.10 12.54 -5.00
CA THR A 2 -19.20 11.61 -4.33
C THR A 2 -17.78 12.17 -4.43
N GLU A 3 -17.10 12.30 -3.30
CA GLU A 3 -15.70 12.70 -3.28
C GLU A 3 -14.87 11.59 -3.92
N GLU A 4 -14.63 11.69 -5.23
CA GLU A 4 -13.88 10.67 -5.97
C GLU A 4 -12.39 10.78 -5.62
N PHE A 5 -11.91 9.83 -4.82
CA PHE A 5 -10.49 9.67 -4.56
C PHE A 5 -9.83 8.95 -5.75
N LYS A 6 -8.70 9.49 -6.20
CA LYS A 6 -7.84 8.86 -7.21
C LYS A 6 -6.58 8.36 -6.54
N PHE A 7 -6.34 7.05 -6.64
CA PHE A 7 -5.22 6.36 -6.02
C PHE A 7 -4.12 6.12 -7.05
N TYR A 8 -2.89 6.48 -6.70
CA TYR A 8 -1.70 6.24 -7.49
C TYR A 8 -0.71 5.49 -6.61
N PHE A 9 -0.22 4.36 -7.11
CA PHE A 9 0.68 3.48 -6.39
C PHE A 9 1.95 3.23 -7.19
N SER A 10 3.08 3.14 -6.50
CA SER A 10 4.34 2.64 -7.05
C SER A 10 5.04 1.79 -5.99
N VAL A 11 5.62 0.66 -6.39
CA VAL A 11 6.47 -0.12 -5.48
C VAL A 11 7.80 0.62 -5.37
N LYS A 12 8.30 0.81 -4.14
CA LYS A 12 9.60 1.46 -3.88
C LYS A 12 10.68 0.49 -3.44
N LYS A 13 10.31 -0.48 -2.63
CA LYS A 13 11.26 -1.47 -2.09
C LYS A 13 10.52 -2.74 -1.73
N VAL A 14 11.20 -3.87 -1.86
CA VAL A 14 10.77 -5.16 -1.33
C VAL A 14 11.88 -5.67 -0.42
N VAL A 15 11.54 -6.03 0.82
CA VAL A 15 12.45 -6.65 1.78
C VAL A 15 11.90 -8.00 2.24
N VAL A 16 12.79 -8.93 2.59
CA VAL A 16 12.41 -10.19 3.23
C VAL A 16 12.50 -10.01 4.73
N ILE A 17 11.44 -10.38 5.46
CA ILE A 17 11.44 -10.42 6.92
C ILE A 17 11.79 -11.86 7.32
N GLU A 18 12.97 -12.05 7.90
CA GLU A 18 13.53 -13.36 8.25
C GLU A 18 12.74 -14.05 9.38
N ASP A 19 12.13 -13.28 10.28
CA ASP A 19 11.47 -13.79 11.50
C ASP A 19 10.14 -14.53 11.26
N ALA A 20 9.59 -14.54 10.03
CA ALA A 20 8.31 -15.19 9.75
C ALA A 20 8.19 -15.70 8.31
N HIS A 21 8.29 -17.02 8.11
CA HIS A 21 7.84 -17.75 6.91
C HIS A 21 8.07 -17.04 5.56
N ASN A 22 9.30 -16.60 5.27
CA ASN A 22 9.64 -15.91 4.01
C ASN A 22 8.68 -14.75 3.65
N THR A 23 8.23 -13.99 4.65
CA THR A 23 7.34 -12.85 4.43
C THR A 23 8.07 -11.78 3.63
N LYS A 24 7.52 -11.41 2.46
CA LYS A 24 7.99 -10.25 1.70
C LYS A 24 7.23 -9.01 2.17
N GLU A 25 7.93 -8.00 2.66
CA GLU A 25 7.36 -6.68 2.94
C GLU A 25 7.63 -5.73 1.77
N VAL A 26 6.56 -5.24 1.17
CA VAL A 26 6.58 -4.33 0.03
C VAL A 26 6.27 -2.94 0.51
N LEU A 27 7.20 -2.01 0.32
CA LEU A 27 6.99 -0.59 0.55
C LEU A 27 6.36 0.04 -0.68
N VAL A 28 5.10 0.46 -0.53
CA VAL A 28 4.31 1.06 -1.62
C VAL A 28 4.22 2.57 -1.39
N HIS A 29 4.80 3.35 -2.30
CA HIS A 29 4.52 4.78 -2.35
C HIS A 29 3.10 4.98 -2.87
N THR A 30 2.33 5.74 -2.11
CA THR A 30 0.92 5.98 -2.32
C THR A 30 0.68 7.48 -2.38
N LYS A 31 0.12 7.94 -3.49
CA LYS A 31 -0.37 9.31 -3.67
C LYS A 31 -1.86 9.26 -3.92
N ILE A 32 -2.63 10.02 -3.13
CA ILE A 32 -4.09 10.10 -3.25
C ILE A 32 -4.47 11.54 -3.57
N LYS A 33 -5.29 11.69 -4.61
CA LYS A 33 -5.86 12.98 -5.02
C LYS A 33 -7.37 13.00 -4.78
N LYS A 34 -7.90 14.18 -4.43
CA LYS A 34 -9.32 14.44 -4.21
C LYS A 34 -9.79 15.61 -5.08
N GLY A 35 -10.99 15.54 -5.65
CA GLY A 35 -11.61 16.65 -6.40
C GLY A 35 -10.76 17.13 -7.59
N ARG A 36 -10.44 18.43 -7.65
CA ARG A 36 -9.62 19.08 -8.70
C ARG A 36 -8.13 18.70 -8.61
N ASN A 37 -7.81 17.41 -8.50
CA ASN A 37 -6.46 16.86 -8.38
C ASN A 37 -5.64 17.33 -7.17
N GLN A 38 -6.28 17.83 -6.10
CA GLN A 38 -5.59 18.20 -4.88
C GLN A 38 -5.02 16.94 -4.21
N VAL A 39 -3.72 16.92 -3.93
CA VAL A 39 -3.09 15.82 -3.17
C VAL A 39 -3.54 15.93 -1.72
N CYS A 40 -4.29 14.94 -1.25
CA CYS A 40 -4.76 14.88 0.14
C CYS A 40 -3.93 13.93 1.00
N LEU A 41 -3.20 12.99 0.38
CA LEU A 41 -2.28 12.10 1.06
C LEU A 41 -1.15 11.72 0.12
N GLU A 42 0.09 11.76 0.63
CA GLU A 42 1.25 11.18 -0.03
C GLU A 42 2.16 10.56 1.03
N ASN A 43 2.32 9.23 0.99
CA ASN A 43 3.11 8.50 1.99
C ASN A 43 3.52 7.11 1.48
N VAL A 44 4.36 6.41 2.22
CA VAL A 44 4.76 5.02 1.95
C VAL A 44 4.06 4.08 2.92
N PHE A 45 3.44 3.02 2.40
CA PHE A 45 2.73 2.02 3.19
C PHE A 45 3.37 0.64 3.02
N PRO A 46 3.71 -0.06 4.12
CA PRO A 46 4.14 -1.44 4.05
C PRO A 46 2.96 -2.37 3.79
N VAL A 47 3.16 -3.32 2.89
CA VAL A 47 2.22 -4.39 2.56
C VAL A 47 2.97 -5.72 2.66
N ARG A 48 2.52 -6.60 3.53
CA ARG A 48 3.13 -7.92 3.75
C ARG A 48 2.49 -8.95 2.84
N ILE A 49 3.32 -9.70 2.13
CA ILE A 49 2.93 -10.84 1.32
C ILE A 49 3.42 -12.09 2.06
N THR A 50 2.48 -12.95 2.39
CA THR A 50 2.73 -14.27 2.99
C THR A 50 2.08 -15.36 2.14
N ASP A 51 2.30 -16.61 2.50
CA ASP A 51 1.65 -17.75 1.84
C ASP A 51 0.12 -17.71 1.95
N ILE A 52 -0.40 -17.12 3.04
CA ILE A 52 -1.83 -17.02 3.32
C ILE A 52 -2.47 -15.86 2.54
N GLY A 53 -1.72 -14.80 2.23
CA GLY A 53 -2.30 -13.66 1.54
C GLY A 53 -1.47 -12.38 1.50
N ILE A 54 -2.17 -11.27 1.28
CA ILE A 54 -1.61 -9.92 1.15
C ILE A 54 -2.28 -9.06 2.21
N PHE A 55 -1.44 -8.46 3.06
CA PHE A 55 -1.85 -7.78 4.28
C PHE A 55 -1.18 -6.40 4.35
N PRO A 56 -1.90 -5.32 3.97
CA PRO A 56 -1.48 -3.95 4.29
C PRO A 56 -1.34 -3.79 5.81
N VAL A 57 -0.26 -3.17 6.28
CA VAL A 57 0.02 -3.07 7.72
C VAL A 57 -0.93 -2.06 8.39
N PRO A 58 -1.87 -2.48 9.26
CA PRO A 58 -2.91 -1.59 9.80
C PRO A 58 -2.36 -0.44 10.64
N LYS A 59 -1.30 -0.69 11.41
CA LYS A 59 -0.63 0.31 12.25
C LYS A 59 -0.15 1.51 11.43
N ALA A 60 0.54 1.24 10.32
CA ALA A 60 1.03 2.30 9.42
C ALA A 60 -0.11 3.10 8.78
N ILE A 61 -1.23 2.44 8.44
CA ILE A 61 -2.42 3.11 7.90
C ILE A 61 -3.05 4.02 8.95
N ALA A 62 -3.22 3.54 10.18
CA ALA A 62 -3.81 4.31 11.27
C ALA A 62 -2.98 5.57 11.61
N GLU A 63 -1.65 5.45 11.63
CA GLU A 63 -0.71 6.54 11.93
C GLU A 63 -0.69 7.62 10.84
N LYS A 64 -0.73 7.23 9.56
CA LYS A 64 -0.47 8.14 8.43
C LYS A 64 -1.72 8.70 7.77
N VAL A 65 -2.85 8.01 7.90
CA VAL A 65 -4.12 8.42 7.28
C VAL A 65 -5.00 9.03 8.36
N LYS A 66 -5.45 10.27 8.21
CA LYS A 66 -6.36 10.93 9.16
C LYS A 66 -7.83 10.77 8.78
N ASP A 67 -8.11 10.75 7.48
CA ASP A 67 -9.46 10.64 6.93
C ASP A 67 -10.04 9.24 7.19
N PRO A 68 -11.19 9.10 7.90
CA PRO A 68 -11.78 7.81 8.22
C PRO A 68 -12.22 6.99 6.99
N LEU A 69 -12.66 7.66 5.92
CA LEU A 69 -13.07 7.01 4.68
C LEU A 69 -11.84 6.45 3.95
N LEU A 70 -10.73 7.21 3.91
CA LEU A 70 -9.45 6.70 3.38
C LEU A 70 -8.89 5.56 4.23
N ARG A 71 -9.00 5.62 5.56
CA ARG A 71 -8.58 4.50 6.45
C ARG A 71 -9.30 3.20 6.11
N ARG A 72 -10.58 3.28 5.74
CA ARG A 72 -11.39 2.11 5.35
C ARG A 72 -11.07 1.62 3.95
N THR A 73 -10.84 2.51 2.99
CA THR A 73 -10.70 2.16 1.57
C THR A 73 -9.27 1.81 1.16
N LEU A 74 -8.26 2.50 1.70
CA LEU A 74 -6.85 2.33 1.32
C LEU A 74 -6.34 0.88 1.45
N PRO A 75 -6.66 0.10 2.51
CA PRO A 75 -6.22 -1.29 2.60
C PRO A 75 -6.68 -2.15 1.40
N PHE A 76 -7.91 -1.94 0.93
CA PHE A 76 -8.47 -2.70 -0.19
C PHE A 76 -7.75 -2.34 -1.50
N GLU A 77 -7.51 -1.05 -1.72
CA GLU A 77 -6.81 -0.57 -2.92
C GLU A 77 -5.34 -1.01 -2.96
N LEU A 78 -4.62 -0.95 -1.82
CA LEU A 78 -3.26 -1.49 -1.71
C LEU A 78 -3.21 -2.98 -2.02
N LYS A 79 -4.14 -3.75 -1.45
CA LYS A 79 -4.24 -5.19 -1.72
C LYS A 79 -4.54 -5.46 -3.20
N ARG A 80 -5.46 -4.71 -3.81
CA ARG A 80 -5.83 -4.82 -5.22
C ARG A 80 -4.65 -4.52 -6.14
N TYR A 81 -3.86 -3.50 -5.82
CA TYR A 81 -2.66 -3.13 -6.55
C TYR A 81 -1.56 -4.20 -6.48
N ILE A 82 -1.27 -4.74 -5.29
CA ILE A 82 -0.21 -5.74 -5.10
C ILE A 82 -0.59 -7.12 -5.65
N LYS A 83 -1.87 -7.51 -5.58
CA LYS A 83 -2.33 -8.87 -5.93
C LYS A 83 -1.86 -9.41 -7.29
N PRO A 84 -1.99 -8.69 -8.42
CA PRO A 84 -1.58 -9.22 -9.72
C PRO A 84 -0.06 -9.40 -9.86
N GLN A 85 0.74 -8.60 -9.16
CA GLN A 85 2.20 -8.55 -9.32
C GLN A 85 2.97 -9.30 -8.22
N LYS A 86 2.31 -9.76 -7.15
CA LYS A 86 2.97 -10.36 -5.96
C LYS A 86 4.02 -11.43 -6.25
N ARG A 87 3.82 -12.23 -7.30
CA ARG A 87 4.71 -13.34 -7.69
C ARG A 87 5.99 -12.89 -8.41
N PHE A 88 6.03 -11.65 -8.85
CA PHE A 88 7.15 -11.05 -9.57
C PHE A 88 7.90 -10.00 -8.72
N LEU A 89 7.43 -9.76 -7.49
CA LEU A 89 8.07 -8.82 -6.58
C LEU A 89 9.24 -9.52 -5.89
N GLU A 90 10.44 -9.27 -6.39
CA GLU A 90 11.68 -9.75 -5.79
C GLU A 90 12.32 -8.71 -4.86
N PRO A 91 13.09 -9.15 -3.84
CA PRO A 91 13.78 -8.25 -2.93
C PRO A 91 14.68 -7.26 -3.67
N GLY A 92 14.61 -5.99 -3.29
CA GLY A 92 15.37 -4.92 -3.95
C GLY A 92 14.65 -3.58 -3.94
N ASP A 93 15.33 -2.57 -4.50
CA ASP A 93 14.80 -1.22 -4.70
C ASP A 93 14.20 -1.09 -6.11
N TYR A 94 13.10 -0.32 -6.20
CA TYR A 94 12.32 -0.13 -7.41
C TYR A 94 12.27 1.37 -7.74
N SER A 95 12.50 1.72 -9.01
CA SER A 95 12.58 3.11 -9.51
C SER A 95 11.20 3.77 -9.56
#